data_AF-A0A1H7QAM9-F1
#
_entry.id   AF-A0A1H7QAM9-F1
#
_cell.length_a   1.000
_cell.length_b   1.000
_cell.length_c   1.000
_cell.angle_alpha   90.00
_cell.angle_beta   90.00
_cell.angle_gamma   90.00
#
_symmetry.space_group_name_H-M   'P 1'
#
loop_
_entity.id
_entity.type
_entity.pdbx_description
1 polymer ?
#
loop_
_entity_poly.entity_id
_entity_poly.type
_entity_poly.pdbx_seq_one_letter_code
_entity_poly.pdbx_strand_id
1 'polypeptide(L)'
;MSFLEKGLALANQEAATPVWFALRLGPSTFGIFDAFADESGCSAHLSGPIAAALMANAADLLAEAPQIEHVTCLPRSFVPDPLAKKSLRP
;
A
#
# COMPACT_ATOMS: atom_id res chain seq x y z
N MET A 1 9.49 6.26 11.76
CA MET A 1 8.74 6.79 10.60
C MET A 1 9.60 6.87 9.33
N SER A 2 10.92 7.02 9.43
CA SER A 2 11.83 7.16 8.28
C SER A 2 11.79 6.03 7.24
N PHE A 3 11.57 4.76 7.63
CA PHE A 3 11.50 3.66 6.67
C PHE A 3 10.26 3.78 5.76
N LEU A 4 9.07 3.97 6.34
CA LEU A 4 7.82 4.04 5.59
C LEU A 4 7.74 5.27 4.67
N GLU A 5 8.31 6.40 5.09
CA GLU A 5 8.44 7.60 4.25
C GLU A 5 9.33 7.35 3.02
N LYS A 6 10.46 6.63 3.20
CA LYS A 6 11.30 6.19 2.08
C LYS A 6 10.58 5.16 1.20
N GLY A 7 9.80 4.27 1.82
CA GLY A 7 8.93 3.32 1.13
C GLY A 7 7.96 4.01 0.18
N LEU A 8 7.31 5.08 0.60
CA LEU A 8 6.41 5.87 -0.25
C LEU A 8 7.14 6.45 -1.47
N ALA A 9 8.35 6.98 -1.29
CA ALA A 9 9.14 7.52 -2.39
C ALA A 9 9.52 6.45 -3.43
N LEU A 10 9.74 5.20 -3.01
CA LEU A 10 9.97 4.06 -3.89
C LEU A 10 8.67 3.59 -4.55
N ALA A 11 7.55 3.53 -3.80
CA ALA A 11 6.26 3.09 -4.33
C ALA A 11 5.78 3.98 -5.47
N ASN A 12 6.02 5.29 -5.38
CA ASN A 12 5.73 6.24 -6.46
C ASN A 12 6.53 5.98 -7.76
N GLN A 13 7.58 5.15 -7.72
CA GLN A 13 8.36 4.74 -8.90
C GLN A 13 7.89 3.40 -9.48
N GLU A 14 7.02 2.68 -8.78
CA GLU A 14 6.48 1.39 -9.21
C GLU A 14 5.18 1.60 -10.00
N ALA A 15 5.30 1.65 -11.33
CA ALA A 15 4.13 1.87 -12.21
C ALA A 15 3.02 0.81 -12.04
N ALA A 16 3.37 -0.40 -11.55
CA ALA A 16 2.43 -1.49 -11.33
C ALA A 16 1.79 -1.48 -9.92
N THR A 17 2.17 -0.54 -9.04
CA THR A 17 1.65 -0.38 -7.67
C THR A 17 0.85 0.93 -7.57
N PRO A 18 -0.35 1.02 -8.20
CA PRO A 18 -1.12 2.26 -8.25
C PRO A 18 -1.66 2.72 -6.89
N VAL A 19 -1.77 1.81 -5.92
CA VAL A 19 -2.21 2.09 -4.56
C VAL A 19 -1.16 1.57 -3.61
N TRP A 20 -0.70 2.44 -2.71
CA TRP A 20 0.23 2.08 -1.64
C TRP A 20 -0.04 2.96 -0.41
N PHE A 21 -0.18 2.33 0.74
CA PHE A 21 -0.40 2.99 2.02
C PHE A 21 0.49 2.40 3.10
N ALA A 22 1.20 3.28 3.80
CA ALA A 22 1.76 2.96 5.11
C ALA A 22 0.67 3.08 6.18
N LEU A 23 0.52 2.05 7.01
CA LEU A 23 -0.48 1.99 8.05
C LEU A 23 0.19 2.01 9.43
N ARG A 24 -0.39 2.78 10.35
CA ARG A 24 -0.11 2.66 11.79
C ARG A 24 -1.31 2.04 12.48
N LEU A 25 -1.16 0.80 12.90
CA LEU A 25 -2.22 -0.01 13.52
C LEU A 25 -2.19 0.09 15.05
N GLY A 26 -1.02 0.40 15.62
CA GLY A 26 -0.83 0.58 17.05
C GLY A 26 0.45 1.35 17.38
N PRO A 27 0.88 1.34 18.66
CA PRO A 27 2.11 2.00 19.11
C PRO A 27 3.37 1.53 18.36
N SER A 28 3.49 0.21 18.20
CA SER A 28 4.62 -0.49 17.56
C SER A 28 4.18 -1.47 16.47
N THR A 29 2.92 -1.41 16.03
CA THR A 29 2.38 -2.26 14.98
C THR A 29 2.07 -1.41 13.75
N PHE A 30 2.68 -1.78 12.64
CA PHE A 30 2.58 -1.08 11.37
C PHE A 30 2.24 -2.08 10.26
N GLY A 31 1.72 -1.57 9.15
CA GLY A 31 1.42 -2.38 7.98
C GLY A 31 1.67 -1.61 6.70
N ILE A 32 1.70 -2.35 5.60
CA ILE A 32 1.63 -1.79 4.25
C ILE A 32 0.38 -2.39 3.61
N PHE A 33 -0.42 -1.55 2.97
CA PHE A 33 -1.49 -1.99 2.09
C PHE A 33 -1.20 -1.46 0.69
N ASP A 34 -1.18 -2.35 -0.27
CA ASP A 34 -1.01 -2.05 -1.68
C ASP A 34 -2.10 -2.76 -2.49
N ALA A 35 -2.39 -2.19 -3.66
CA ALA A 35 -3.30 -2.82 -4.61
C ALA A 35 -2.72 -2.74 -6.01
N PHE A 36 -2.98 -3.79 -6.77
CA PHE A 36 -2.41 -4.03 -8.09
C PHE A 36 -3.54 -4.27 -9.09
N ALA A 37 -3.27 -4.01 -10.37
CA ALA A 37 -4.21 -4.35 -11.43
C ALA A 37 -4.36 -5.87 -11.60
N ASP A 38 -3.28 -6.61 -11.35
CA ASP A 38 -3.19 -8.06 -11.48
C ASP A 38 -2.03 -8.64 -10.65
N GLU A 39 -1.91 -9.97 -10.67
CA GLU A 39 -0.88 -10.72 -9.93
C GLU A 39 0.54 -10.39 -10.38
N SER A 40 0.73 -9.99 -11.64
CA SER A 40 2.07 -9.62 -12.13
C SER A 40 2.57 -8.35 -11.47
N GLY A 41 1.68 -7.38 -11.22
CA GLY A 41 1.99 -6.18 -10.44
C GLY A 41 2.36 -6.50 -8.99
N CYS A 42 1.60 -7.41 -8.34
CA CYS A 42 1.91 -7.88 -7.00
C CYS A 42 3.28 -8.55 -6.91
N SER A 43 3.57 -9.48 -7.84
CA SER A 43 4.85 -10.17 -7.91
C SER A 43 6.03 -9.21 -8.15
N ALA A 44 5.83 -8.19 -9.00
CA ALA A 44 6.83 -7.15 -9.24
C ALA A 44 7.11 -6.31 -7.98
N HIS A 45 6.08 -5.97 -7.21
CA HIS A 45 6.24 -5.26 -5.94
C HIS A 45 6.98 -6.10 -4.88
N LEU A 46 6.59 -7.36 -4.70
CA LEU A 46 7.24 -8.28 -3.76
C LEU A 46 8.70 -8.58 -4.12
N SER A 47 9.07 -8.47 -5.40
CA SER A 47 10.45 -8.59 -5.88
C SER A 47 11.16 -7.23 -5.99
N GLY A 48 10.49 -6.14 -5.59
CA GLY A 48 10.88 -4.77 -5.85
C GLY A 48 11.79 -4.16 -4.78
N PRO A 49 12.18 -2.88 -4.98
CA PRO A 49 13.09 -2.18 -4.08
C PRO A 49 12.58 -2.04 -2.64
N ILE A 50 11.26 -1.91 -2.45
CA ILE A 50 10.66 -1.77 -1.11
C ILE A 50 10.84 -3.06 -0.32
N ALA A 51 10.47 -4.20 -0.89
CA ALA A 51 10.63 -5.51 -0.27
C ALA A 51 12.11 -5.82 0.02
N ALA A 52 13.01 -5.55 -0.93
CA ALA A 52 14.44 -5.70 -0.73
C ALA A 52 14.96 -4.82 0.42
N ALA A 53 14.55 -3.55 0.48
CA ALA A 53 14.92 -2.65 1.56
C ALA A 53 14.39 -3.10 2.91
N LEU A 54 13.15 -3.62 2.99
CA LEU A 54 12.59 -4.15 4.22
C LEU A 54 13.40 -5.34 4.72
N MET A 55 13.71 -6.29 3.85
CA MET A 55 14.49 -7.49 4.20
C MET A 55 15.91 -7.12 4.64
N ALA A 56 16.54 -6.16 3.99
CA ALA A 56 17.87 -5.68 4.37
C ALA A 56 17.91 -5.01 5.76
N ASN A 57 16.78 -4.51 6.26
CA ASN A 57 16.68 -3.83 7.56
C ASN A 57 15.79 -4.61 8.56
N ALA A 58 15.42 -5.86 8.26
CA ALA A 58 14.40 -6.58 9.00
C ALA A 58 14.76 -6.78 10.48
N ALA A 59 16.03 -7.10 10.77
CA ALA A 59 16.51 -7.32 12.13
C ALA A 59 16.45 -6.06 13.02
N ASP A 60 16.54 -4.87 12.42
CA ASP A 60 16.52 -3.59 13.14
C ASP A 60 15.09 -3.04 13.29
N LEU A 61 14.20 -3.38 12.35
CA LEU A 61 12.88 -2.78 12.24
C LEU A 61 11.76 -3.67 12.78
N LEU A 62 11.93 -4.99 12.74
CA LEU A 62 10.85 -5.95 12.99
C LEU A 62 11.18 -6.83 14.20
N ALA A 63 10.21 -6.96 15.11
CA ALA A 63 10.31 -7.87 16.25
C ALA A 63 10.22 -9.36 15.83
N GLU A 64 9.61 -9.61 14.67
CA GLU A 64 9.39 -10.93 14.07
C GLU A 64 9.31 -10.80 12.54
N ALA A 65 9.33 -11.92 11.81
CA ALA A 65 9.19 -11.89 10.35
C ALA A 65 7.87 -11.22 9.93
N PRO A 66 7.87 -10.39 8.86
CA PRO A 66 6.65 -9.72 8.43
C PRO A 66 5.62 -10.76 7.94
N GLN A 67 4.36 -10.56 8.31
CA GLN A 67 3.25 -11.36 7.81
C GLN A 67 2.77 -10.74 6.48
N ILE A 68 2.71 -11.55 5.42
CA ILE A 68 2.27 -11.12 4.09
C ILE A 68 1.01 -11.90 3.74
N GLU A 69 -0.09 -11.18 3.56
CA GLU A 69 -1.40 -11.75 3.26
C GLU A 69 -1.84 -11.35 1.85
N HIS A 70 -2.08 -12.35 0.98
CA HIS A 70 -2.63 -12.10 -0.35
C HIS A 70 -4.14 -11.91 -0.25
N VAL A 71 -4.61 -10.71 -0.61
CA VAL A 71 -6.03 -10.34 -0.52
C VAL A 71 -6.63 -10.18 -1.91
N THR A 72 -7.84 -10.71 -2.10
CA THR A 72 -8.64 -10.46 -3.31
C THR A 72 -9.53 -9.24 -3.09
N CYS A 73 -9.36 -8.20 -3.89
CA CYS A 73 -10.25 -7.05 -3.88
C CYS A 73 -11.60 -7.42 -4.53
N LEU A 74 -12.66 -7.43 -3.73
CA LEU A 74 -14.02 -7.60 -4.24
C LEU A 74 -14.51 -6.31 -4.93
N PRO A 75 -15.42 -6.42 -5.91
CA PRO A 75 -16.01 -5.25 -6.54
C PRO A 75 -16.65 -4.32 -5.52
N ARG A 76 -16.32 -3.02 -5.59
CA ARG A 76 -17.02 -1.99 -4.82
C ARG A 76 -18.27 -1.57 -5.59
N SER A 77 -19.44 -1.62 -4.95
CA SER A 77 -20.60 -0.87 -5.46
C SER A 77 -20.34 0.63 -5.29
N PHE A 78 -20.27 1.38 -6.39
CA PHE A 78 -20.34 2.84 -6.30
C PHE A 78 -21.70 3.19 -5.70
N VAL A 79 -21.72 3.83 -4.54
CA VAL A 79 -22.91 4.57 -4.08
C VAL A 79 -22.61 6.02 -4.45
N PRO A 80 -23.16 6.55 -5.57
CA PRO A 80 -23.04 7.96 -5.86
C PRO A 80 -23.54 8.74 -4.64
N ASP A 81 -22.82 9.79 -4.23
CA ASP A 81 -23.34 10.72 -3.24
C ASP A 81 -24.70 11.26 -3.71
N PRO A 82 -25.81 11.01 -2.97
CA PRO A 82 -27.11 11.53 -3.35
C PRO A 82 -27.15 13.07 -3.40
N LEU A 83 -26.16 13.75 -2.80
CA LEU A 83 -26.06 15.21 -2.70
C LEU A 83 -25.18 15.85 -3.79
N ALA A 84 -24.54 15.09 -4.68
CA ALA A 84 -23.66 15.63 -5.73
C ALA A 84 -24.38 16.44 -6.82
N LYS A 85 -25.70 16.63 -6.74
CA LYS A 85 -26.47 17.53 -7.62
C LYS A 85 -26.90 18.81 -6.92
N LYS A 86 -25.97 19.66 -6.48
CA LYS A 86 -26.29 21.10 -6.27
C LYS A 86 -25.09 22.04 -6.21
N SER A 87 -24.31 22.16 -7.28
CA SER A 87 -23.63 23.42 -7.56
C SER A 87 -23.21 23.54 -9.03
N LEU A 88 -24.20 23.75 -9.89
CA LEU A 88 -24.01 24.70 -10.98
C LEU A 88 -25.02 25.82 -10.74
N ARG A 89 -24.52 26.96 -10.27
CA ARG A 89 -25.11 28.24 -10.64
C ARG A 89 -24.02 29.04 -11.36
N PRO A 90 -24.33 29.65 -12.51
CA PRO A 90 -23.49 30.72 -13.06
C PRO A 90 -23.48 31.92 -12.11
#